data_AF-A0A8H7GMM0-F1
#
_entry.id   AF-A0A8H7GMM0-F1
#
_cell.length_a   1.000
_cell.length_b   1.000
_cell.length_c   1.000
_cell.angle_alpha   90.00
_cell.angle_beta   90.00
_cell.angle_gamma   90.00
#
_symmetry.space_group_name_H-M   'P 1'
#
loop_
_entity.id
_entity.type
_entity.pdbx_description
1 polymer ?
#
loop_
_entity_poly.entity_id
_entity_poly.type
_entity_poly.pdbx_seq_one_letter_code
_entity_poly.pdbx_strand_id
1 'polypeptide(L)'
;MTSVRKRKMARSSVKKNTKHTKDLRKKVTITGHPLVQKYWDPKLTLKQNYEKLGLALSLGKEKGGMEPKLETVSERRAREGDSEDSDSENEEKTPSLGVVATETDPMKIPVGEARIIRDPETNEVLEVIHGQMQPQEAPKKESEFSIISKLEEYTKEHAKPPREARPTEREDYWLAQLREKHGEDYEKMKWDKKLNPTFMSVGQLKRKMAQYKKVHGLA
;
A
#
# COMPACT_ATOMS: atom_id res chain seq x y z
N MET A 1 -8.19 -12.14 -46.44
CA MET A 1 -6.87 -12.18 -47.13
C MET A 1 -6.91 -11.37 -48.43
N THR A 2 -7.25 -10.09 -48.33
CA THR A 2 -7.63 -9.28 -49.51
C THR A 2 -6.52 -8.36 -50.00
N SER A 3 -5.51 -8.06 -49.17
CA SER A 3 -4.43 -7.17 -49.59
C SER A 3 -3.51 -7.83 -50.62
N VAL A 4 -3.11 -7.04 -51.64
CA VAL A 4 -2.20 -7.47 -52.72
C VAL A 4 -0.90 -8.05 -52.15
N ARG A 5 -0.35 -7.42 -51.09
CA ARG A 5 0.84 -7.90 -50.39
C ARG A 5 0.64 -9.29 -49.77
N LYS A 6 -0.46 -9.52 -49.05
CA LYS A 6 -0.76 -10.84 -48.45
C LYS A 6 -0.98 -11.90 -49.53
N ARG A 7 -1.58 -11.55 -50.68
CA ARG A 7 -1.77 -12.46 -51.83
C ARG A 7 -0.45 -12.82 -52.50
N LYS A 8 0.45 -11.86 -52.73
CA LYS A 8 1.81 -12.11 -53.25
C LYS A 8 2.62 -12.99 -52.30
N MET A 9 2.60 -12.71 -50.99
CA MET A 9 3.26 -13.54 -49.97
C MET A 9 2.69 -14.96 -49.83
N ALA A 10 1.41 -15.18 -50.17
CA ALA A 10 0.82 -16.51 -50.17
C ALA A 10 1.18 -17.34 -51.42
N ARG A 11 1.45 -16.66 -52.54
CA ARG A 11 1.84 -17.29 -53.82
C ARG A 11 3.36 -17.44 -54.00
N SER A 12 4.16 -16.71 -53.21
CA SER A 12 5.61 -16.81 -53.26
C SER A 12 6.10 -18.14 -52.71
N SER A 13 7.21 -18.67 -53.25
CA SER A 13 7.94 -19.83 -52.73
C SER A 13 8.62 -19.56 -51.38
N VAL A 14 8.61 -18.31 -50.89
CA VAL A 14 9.18 -17.90 -49.60
C VAL A 14 8.26 -18.34 -48.47
N LYS A 15 8.78 -19.16 -47.54
CA LYS A 15 8.07 -19.59 -46.33
C LYS A 15 7.73 -18.39 -45.43
N LYS A 16 6.56 -18.42 -44.82
CA LYS A 16 6.15 -17.40 -43.84
C LYS A 16 7.00 -17.54 -42.58
N ASN A 17 7.51 -16.43 -42.06
CA ASN A 17 8.13 -16.37 -40.74
C ASN A 17 7.05 -16.37 -39.65
N THR A 18 6.41 -17.52 -39.41
CA THR A 18 5.37 -17.68 -38.41
C THR A 18 5.96 -17.95 -37.03
N LYS A 19 5.56 -17.17 -36.02
CA LYS A 19 5.92 -17.39 -34.62
C LYS A 19 4.67 -17.75 -33.80
N HIS A 20 4.68 -18.90 -33.12
CA HIS A 20 3.59 -19.33 -32.24
C HIS A 20 3.78 -18.76 -30.83
N THR A 21 3.24 -17.56 -30.60
CA THR A 21 3.42 -16.84 -29.32
C THR A 21 2.21 -16.90 -28.39
N LYS A 22 1.09 -17.51 -28.83
CA LYS A 22 -0.15 -17.53 -28.05
C LYS A 22 0.00 -18.28 -26.73
N ASP A 23 0.68 -19.43 -26.72
CA ASP A 23 0.83 -20.24 -25.51
C ASP A 23 1.87 -19.66 -24.55
N LEU A 24 2.93 -19.06 -25.09
CA LEU A 24 3.93 -18.31 -24.33
C LEU A 24 3.29 -17.13 -23.58
N ARG A 25 2.29 -16.46 -24.18
CA ARG A 25 1.57 -15.35 -23.52
C ARG A 25 0.72 -15.79 -22.33
N LYS A 26 0.28 -17.05 -22.28
CA LYS A 26 -0.50 -17.59 -21.16
C LYS A 26 0.38 -17.93 -19.95
N LYS A 27 1.62 -18.36 -20.21
CA LYS A 27 2.59 -18.74 -19.17
C LYS A 27 3.32 -17.49 -18.68
N VAL A 28 2.80 -16.87 -17.63
CA VAL A 28 3.45 -15.71 -17.01
C VAL A 28 4.57 -16.19 -16.09
N THR A 29 5.80 -15.78 -16.40
CA THR A 29 6.96 -15.99 -15.52
C THR A 29 7.17 -14.74 -14.68
N ILE A 30 7.23 -14.89 -13.36
CA ILE A 30 7.56 -13.77 -12.48
C ILE A 30 9.06 -13.52 -12.53
N THR A 31 9.44 -12.30 -12.93
CA THR A 31 10.84 -11.85 -13.02
C THR A 31 11.21 -10.83 -11.94
N GLY A 32 10.32 -10.59 -10.97
CA GLY A 32 10.52 -9.62 -9.90
C GLY A 32 11.41 -10.17 -8.78
N HIS A 33 10.86 -10.23 -7.57
CA HIS A 33 11.60 -10.66 -6.39
C HIS A 33 11.92 -12.17 -6.42
N PRO A 34 13.18 -12.61 -6.14
CA PRO A 34 13.56 -14.02 -6.16
C PRO A 34 12.74 -14.91 -5.23
N LEU A 35 12.41 -14.43 -4.02
CA LEU A 35 11.54 -15.15 -3.09
C LEU A 35 10.14 -15.36 -3.68
N VAL A 36 9.52 -14.34 -4.27
CA VAL A 36 8.18 -14.49 -4.89
C VAL A 36 8.24 -15.49 -6.04
N GLN A 37 9.29 -15.44 -6.86
CA GLN A 37 9.48 -16.39 -7.97
C GLN A 37 9.61 -17.84 -7.48
N LYS A 38 10.30 -18.08 -6.36
CA LYS A 38 10.47 -19.43 -5.78
C LYS A 38 9.15 -20.05 -5.32
N TYR A 39 8.25 -19.22 -4.81
CA TYR A 39 6.97 -19.67 -4.25
C TYR A 39 5.78 -19.45 -5.18
N TRP A 40 6.03 -19.04 -6.42
CA TRP A 40 5.00 -18.85 -7.44
C TRP A 40 4.59 -20.17 -8.09
N ASP A 41 3.30 -20.51 -8.03
CA ASP A 41 2.76 -21.68 -8.73
C ASP A 41 2.13 -21.27 -10.08
N PRO A 42 2.68 -21.68 -11.24
CA PRO A 42 2.12 -21.33 -12.55
C PRO A 42 0.76 -21.98 -12.84
N LYS A 43 0.30 -22.93 -12.01
CA LYS A 43 -1.01 -23.58 -12.16
C LYS A 43 -2.14 -22.78 -11.50
N LEU A 44 -1.82 -21.98 -10.48
CA LEU A 44 -2.78 -21.18 -9.75
C LEU A 44 -3.02 -19.85 -10.46
N THR A 45 -4.20 -19.26 -10.21
CA THR A 45 -4.47 -17.90 -10.70
C THR A 45 -3.61 -16.88 -9.96
N LEU A 46 -3.44 -15.70 -10.56
CA LEU A 46 -2.68 -14.63 -9.94
C LEU A 46 -3.23 -14.26 -8.56
N LYS A 47 -4.56 -14.20 -8.41
CA LYS A 47 -5.22 -13.93 -7.14
C LYS A 47 -4.95 -15.02 -6.10
N GLN A 48 -5.14 -16.30 -6.45
CA GLN A 48 -4.89 -17.43 -5.56
C GLN A 48 -3.42 -17.48 -5.10
N ASN A 49 -2.48 -17.19 -5.98
CA ASN A 49 -1.06 -17.12 -5.60
C ASN A 49 -0.80 -15.99 -4.61
N TYR A 50 -1.33 -14.78 -4.84
CA TYR A 50 -1.14 -13.65 -3.94
C TYR A 50 -1.76 -13.95 -2.56
N GLU A 51 -2.97 -14.52 -2.52
CA GLU A 51 -3.61 -14.99 -1.28
C GLU A 51 -2.76 -16.04 -0.55
N LYS A 52 -2.22 -17.03 -1.28
CA LYS A 52 -1.32 -18.06 -0.72
C LYS A 52 -0.03 -17.48 -0.15
N LEU A 53 0.52 -16.44 -0.80
CA LEU A 53 1.73 -15.74 -0.34
C LEU A 53 1.46 -14.81 0.86
N GLY A 54 0.20 -14.52 1.17
CA GLY A 54 -0.21 -13.51 2.15
C GLY A 54 -0.19 -12.08 1.61
N LEU A 55 -0.06 -11.89 0.29
CA LEU A 55 0.02 -10.58 -0.35
C LEU A 55 -1.35 -10.13 -0.85
N ALA A 56 -1.64 -8.83 -0.74
CA ALA A 56 -2.82 -8.25 -1.35
C ALA A 56 -2.62 -8.06 -2.87
N LEU A 57 -3.60 -8.49 -3.68
CA LEU A 57 -3.60 -8.24 -5.11
C LEU A 57 -3.97 -6.78 -5.44
N SER A 58 -5.03 -6.28 -4.80
CA SER A 58 -5.58 -4.94 -5.00
C SER A 58 -5.82 -4.27 -3.65
N LEU A 59 -5.55 -2.97 -3.56
CA LEU A 59 -5.78 -2.19 -2.33
C LEU A 59 -7.25 -1.76 -2.18
N GLY A 60 -7.97 -1.63 -3.30
CA GLY A 60 -9.39 -1.22 -3.31
C GLY A 60 -10.36 -2.39 -3.24
N LYS A 61 -11.64 -2.09 -3.01
CA LYS A 61 -12.73 -3.09 -3.06
C LYS A 61 -12.74 -3.76 -4.43
N GLU A 62 -12.59 -5.08 -4.43
CA GLU A 62 -12.68 -5.86 -5.66
C GLU A 62 -14.10 -5.75 -6.26
N LYS A 63 -14.18 -5.67 -7.58
CA LYS A 63 -15.45 -5.62 -8.30
C LYS A 63 -15.82 -7.03 -8.76
N GLY A 64 -17.08 -7.40 -8.57
CA GLY A 64 -17.60 -8.73 -8.92
C GLY A 64 -17.51 -9.72 -7.76
N GLY A 65 -17.86 -10.98 -8.04
CA GLY A 65 -17.79 -12.06 -7.05
C GLY A 65 -16.36 -12.57 -6.85
N MET A 66 -16.06 -12.99 -5.62
CA MET A 66 -14.84 -13.72 -5.30
C MET A 66 -15.10 -15.23 -5.39
N GLU A 67 -14.08 -16.01 -5.70
CA GLU A 67 -14.17 -17.47 -5.63
C GLU A 67 -14.41 -17.87 -4.16
N PRO A 68 -15.52 -18.57 -3.85
CA PRO A 68 -15.75 -19.04 -2.49
C PRO A 68 -14.72 -20.11 -2.14
N LYS A 69 -14.28 -20.13 -0.88
CA LYS A 69 -13.47 -21.25 -0.38
C LYS A 69 -14.32 -22.51 -0.45
N LEU A 70 -13.83 -23.51 -1.17
CA LEU A 70 -14.49 -24.80 -1.25
C LEU A 70 -14.23 -25.51 0.08
N GLU A 71 -15.29 -25.64 0.87
CA GLU A 71 -15.28 -26.37 2.13
C GLU A 71 -16.00 -27.70 1.94
N THR A 72 -15.45 -28.75 2.52
CA THR A 72 -16.10 -30.06 2.49
C THR A 72 -17.38 -30.03 3.32
N VAL A 73 -18.37 -30.86 2.96
CA VAL A 73 -19.64 -30.96 3.72
C VAL A 73 -19.37 -31.33 5.18
N SER A 74 -18.35 -32.13 5.44
CA SER A 74 -17.86 -32.48 6.78
C SER A 74 -17.31 -31.28 7.55
N GLU A 75 -16.48 -30.43 6.93
CA GLU A 75 -15.95 -29.22 7.56
C GLU A 75 -17.05 -28.20 7.83
N ARG A 76 -18.02 -28.10 6.91
CA ARG A 76 -19.19 -27.25 7.09
C ARG A 76 -20.03 -27.71 8.28
N ARG A 77 -20.42 -28.99 8.32
CA ARG A 77 -21.15 -29.60 9.44
C ARG A 77 -20.40 -29.50 10.77
N ALA A 78 -19.07 -29.68 10.76
CA ALA A 78 -18.25 -29.54 11.95
C ALA A 78 -18.22 -28.09 12.49
N ARG A 79 -18.38 -27.09 11.62
CA ARG A 79 -18.46 -25.68 12.02
C ARG A 79 -19.86 -25.27 12.46
N GLU A 80 -20.86 -25.68 11.69
CA GLU A 80 -22.26 -25.30 11.92
C GLU A 80 -22.86 -26.06 13.12
N GLY A 81 -22.24 -27.17 13.55
CA GLY A 81 -22.83 -28.05 14.56
C GLY A 81 -23.99 -28.84 13.95
N ASP A 82 -24.31 -29.99 14.53
CA ASP A 82 -25.32 -30.91 14.02
C ASP A 82 -26.75 -30.42 14.33
N SER A 83 -27.11 -29.20 13.89
CA SER A 83 -28.48 -28.67 13.94
C SER A 83 -29.10 -28.78 12.55
N GLU A 84 -30.05 -29.71 12.40
CA GLU A 84 -30.84 -29.96 11.18
C GLU A 84 -31.86 -28.85 10.84
N ASP A 85 -31.68 -27.63 11.37
CA ASP A 85 -32.59 -26.51 11.11
C ASP A 85 -31.82 -25.18 11.10
N SER A 86 -31.12 -24.90 10.00
CA SER A 86 -30.58 -23.56 9.74
C SER A 86 -30.52 -23.25 8.24
N ASP A 87 -31.70 -23.16 7.62
CA ASP A 87 -31.88 -22.34 6.41
C ASP A 87 -32.33 -20.92 6.80
N SER A 88 -31.68 -20.36 7.85
CA SER A 88 -31.85 -18.98 8.26
C SER A 88 -30.51 -18.28 8.10
N GLU A 89 -30.39 -17.65 6.94
CA GLU A 89 -29.74 -16.36 6.71
C GLU A 89 -28.58 -16.04 7.66
N ASN A 90 -27.38 -16.14 7.10
CA ASN A 90 -26.14 -15.55 7.61
C ASN A 90 -26.23 -14.00 7.58
N GLU A 91 -27.17 -13.43 8.34
CA GLU A 91 -27.36 -12.01 8.61
C GLU A 91 -26.72 -11.57 9.94
N GLU A 92 -26.03 -12.46 10.64
CA GLU A 92 -25.38 -12.11 11.91
C GLU A 92 -24.00 -11.44 11.71
N LYS A 93 -24.02 -10.16 11.31
CA LYS A 93 -23.11 -9.12 11.85
C LYS A 93 -23.38 -7.69 11.37
N THR A 94 -24.49 -7.45 10.68
CA THR A 94 -25.03 -6.09 10.57
C THR A 94 -26.28 -6.05 11.43
N PRO A 95 -26.32 -5.28 12.53
CA PRO A 95 -27.59 -5.11 13.22
C PRO A 95 -28.59 -4.56 12.20
N SER A 96 -29.69 -5.28 11.99
CA SER A 96 -30.73 -4.86 11.07
C SER A 96 -31.12 -3.43 11.40
N LEU A 97 -31.28 -2.58 10.38
CA LEU A 97 -31.54 -1.14 10.53
C LEU A 97 -32.69 -0.83 11.51
N GLY A 98 -33.66 -1.75 11.66
CA GLY A 98 -34.78 -1.63 12.58
C GLY A 98 -34.43 -1.77 14.07
N VAL A 99 -33.38 -2.52 14.42
CA VAL A 99 -32.96 -2.75 15.81
C VAL A 99 -32.09 -1.59 16.32
N VAL A 100 -31.17 -1.08 15.50
CA VAL A 100 -30.40 0.15 15.84
C VAL A 100 -31.32 1.37 15.95
N ALA A 101 -32.43 1.37 15.21
CA ALA A 101 -33.41 2.46 15.21
C ALA A 101 -34.27 2.55 16.48
N THR A 102 -34.20 1.62 17.43
CA THR A 102 -34.91 1.71 18.73
C THR A 102 -33.98 1.75 19.94
N GLU A 103 -32.71 1.39 19.78
CA GLU A 103 -31.74 1.34 20.87
C GLU A 103 -31.24 2.74 21.27
N THR A 104 -31.15 2.99 22.57
CA THR A 104 -30.71 4.26 23.19
C THR A 104 -29.27 4.19 23.72
N ASP A 105 -28.62 3.02 23.67
CA ASP A 105 -27.32 2.84 24.30
C ASP A 105 -26.18 3.34 23.39
N PRO A 106 -25.31 4.25 23.88
CA PRO A 106 -24.24 4.84 23.07
C PRO A 106 -23.18 3.82 22.61
N MET A 107 -23.05 2.68 23.30
CA MET A 107 -22.07 1.64 22.97
C MET A 107 -22.45 0.78 21.76
N LYS A 108 -23.70 0.86 21.30
CA LYS A 108 -24.23 0.06 20.19
C LYS A 108 -24.34 0.83 18.88
N ILE A 109 -24.31 2.15 18.95
CA ILE A 109 -24.33 3.06 17.80
C ILE A 109 -22.88 3.26 17.32
N PRO A 110 -22.59 3.10 16.00
CA PRO A 110 -21.25 3.30 15.44
C PRO A 110 -20.77 4.74 15.60
N VAL A 111 -19.45 4.89 15.82
CA VAL A 111 -18.80 6.21 15.89
C VAL A 111 -19.05 6.99 14.59
N GLY A 112 -19.62 8.18 14.73
CA GLY A 112 -19.97 9.07 13.60
C GLY A 112 -21.48 9.15 13.32
N GLU A 113 -22.27 8.21 13.83
CA GLU A 113 -23.74 8.28 13.83
C GLU A 113 -24.26 8.76 15.20
N ALA A 114 -25.39 9.47 15.19
CA ALA A 114 -26.03 9.97 16.40
C ALA A 114 -27.54 9.79 16.34
N ARG A 115 -28.13 9.41 17.47
CA ARG A 115 -29.57 9.31 17.64
C ARG A 115 -30.11 10.59 18.26
N ILE A 116 -31.14 11.16 17.64
CA ILE A 116 -31.83 12.34 18.14
C ILE A 116 -33.19 11.90 18.70
N ILE A 117 -33.41 12.07 20.00
CA ILE A 117 -34.70 11.86 20.65
C ILE A 117 -35.48 13.17 20.57
N ARG A 118 -36.67 13.13 19.97
CA ARG A 118 -37.58 14.27 19.84
C ARG A 118 -38.85 14.05 20.65
N ASP A 119 -39.41 15.14 21.14
CA ASP A 119 -40.69 15.16 21.84
C ASP A 119 -41.83 14.89 20.84
N PRO A 120 -42.74 13.90 21.07
CA PRO A 120 -43.70 13.44 20.06
C PRO A 120 -44.74 14.47 19.63
N GLU A 121 -45.04 15.48 20.45
CA GLU A 121 -46.09 16.47 20.16
C GLU A 121 -45.54 17.78 19.57
N THR A 122 -44.40 18.25 20.05
CA THR A 122 -43.80 19.54 19.67
C THR A 122 -42.69 19.39 18.62
N ASN A 123 -42.20 18.16 18.42
CA ASN A 123 -41.09 17.81 17.53
C ASN A 123 -39.78 18.55 17.85
N GLU A 124 -39.65 19.09 19.06
CA GLU A 124 -38.42 19.69 19.58
C GLU A 124 -37.40 18.60 19.96
N VAL A 125 -36.11 18.92 19.87
CA VAL A 125 -35.02 17.98 20.16
C VAL A 125 -34.75 17.95 21.67
N LEU A 126 -34.95 16.80 22.30
CA LEU A 126 -34.69 16.60 23.73
C LEU A 126 -33.24 16.18 23.99
N GLU A 127 -32.74 15.17 23.26
CA GLU A 127 -31.42 14.60 23.53
C GLU A 127 -30.73 14.10 22.25
N VAL A 128 -29.41 14.27 22.18
CA VAL A 128 -28.57 13.80 21.07
C VAL A 128 -27.51 12.84 21.61
N ILE A 129 -27.72 11.55 21.37
CA ILE A 129 -26.83 10.46 21.82
C ILE A 129 -25.85 10.13 20.70
N HIS A 130 -24.55 10.28 20.97
CA HIS A 130 -23.49 10.01 20.00
C HIS A 130 -22.99 8.57 20.16
N GLY A 131 -22.79 7.86 19.04
CA GLY A 131 -22.25 6.50 19.05
C GLY A 131 -20.78 6.42 19.44
N GLN A 132 -20.45 5.43 20.26
CA GLN A 132 -19.08 5.09 20.68
C GLN A 132 -18.64 3.70 20.19
N MET A 133 -19.47 2.97 19.44
CA MET A 133 -19.12 1.65 18.92
C MET A 133 -18.05 1.79 17.85
N GLN A 134 -16.83 1.40 18.19
CA GLN A 134 -15.76 1.30 17.20
C GLN A 134 -16.12 0.19 16.19
N PRO A 135 -15.99 0.44 14.87
CA PRO A 135 -16.20 -0.60 13.89
C PRO A 135 -15.22 -1.74 14.16
N GLN A 136 -15.73 -2.95 14.42
CA GLN A 136 -14.88 -4.12 14.56
C GLN A 136 -14.24 -4.40 13.19
N GLU A 137 -12.94 -4.10 13.05
CA GLU A 137 -12.17 -4.61 11.91
C GLU A 137 -12.31 -6.13 11.91
N ALA A 138 -12.80 -6.69 10.80
CA ALA A 138 -12.89 -8.13 10.65
C ALA A 138 -11.52 -8.76 10.97
N PRO A 139 -11.48 -9.89 11.71
CA PRO A 139 -10.22 -10.47 12.12
C PRO A 139 -9.39 -10.77 10.86
N LYS A 140 -8.22 -10.11 10.75
CA LYS A 140 -7.25 -10.35 9.69
C LYS A 140 -6.79 -11.80 9.86
N LYS A 141 -7.35 -12.71 9.04
CA LYS A 141 -6.90 -14.11 9.00
C LYS A 141 -5.49 -14.10 8.46
N GLU A 142 -4.51 -14.16 9.34
CA GLU A 142 -3.11 -14.35 8.97
C GLU A 142 -2.99 -15.70 8.26
N SER A 143 -2.50 -15.68 7.02
CA SER A 143 -2.26 -16.91 6.27
C SER A 143 -1.12 -17.69 6.93
N GLU A 144 -1.37 -18.95 7.26
CA GLU A 144 -0.42 -19.86 7.95
C GLU A 144 0.95 -20.03 7.23
N PHE A 145 1.06 -19.62 5.96
CA PHE A 145 2.26 -19.74 5.12
C PHE A 145 2.76 -18.39 4.57
N SER A 146 2.65 -17.33 5.37
CA SER A 146 3.03 -15.98 4.93
C SER A 146 4.54 -15.86 4.65
N ILE A 147 4.90 -15.50 3.42
CA ILE A 147 6.30 -15.26 3.00
C ILE A 147 6.75 -13.85 3.42
N ILE A 148 5.83 -13.07 3.99
CA ILE A 148 6.02 -11.68 4.37
C ILE A 148 7.21 -11.53 5.31
N SER A 149 7.35 -12.39 6.34
CA SER A 149 8.48 -12.32 7.27
C SER A 149 9.83 -12.41 6.55
N LYS A 150 9.94 -13.32 5.56
CA LYS A 150 11.17 -13.47 4.74
C LYS A 150 11.40 -12.27 3.82
N LEU A 151 10.32 -11.67 3.29
CA LEU A 151 10.42 -10.47 2.47
C LEU A 151 10.85 -9.26 3.30
N GLU A 152 10.35 -9.14 4.53
CA GLU A 152 10.75 -8.09 5.48
C GLU A 152 12.21 -8.24 5.90
N GLU A 153 12.64 -9.47 6.25
CA GLU A 153 14.04 -9.80 6.53
C GLU A 153 14.94 -9.44 5.35
N TYR A 154 14.60 -9.93 4.14
CA TYR A 154 15.35 -9.61 2.92
C TYR A 154 15.42 -8.10 2.68
N THR A 155 14.33 -7.38 2.90
CA THR A 155 14.30 -5.92 2.74
C THR A 155 15.21 -5.24 3.77
N LYS A 156 15.24 -5.71 5.02
CA LYS A 156 16.13 -5.18 6.06
C LYS A 156 17.60 -5.44 5.74
N GLU A 157 17.93 -6.64 5.27
CA GLU A 157 19.30 -7.02 4.91
C GLU A 157 19.81 -6.28 3.67
N HIS A 158 18.97 -6.11 2.65
CA HIS A 158 19.35 -5.49 1.38
C HIS A 158 18.99 -4.00 1.29
N ALA A 159 18.37 -3.42 2.31
CA ALA A 159 18.14 -1.99 2.40
C ALA A 159 19.50 -1.28 2.39
N LYS A 160 19.72 -0.45 1.37
CA LYS A 160 20.90 0.40 1.33
C LYS A 160 20.82 1.34 2.53
N PRO A 161 21.89 1.47 3.33
CA PRO A 161 21.90 2.43 4.41
C PRO A 161 21.67 3.83 3.84
N PRO A 162 20.97 4.71 4.59
CA PRO A 162 20.81 6.09 4.16
C PRO A 162 22.19 6.70 3.93
N ARG A 163 22.44 7.16 2.70
CA ARG A 163 23.70 7.83 2.39
C ARG A 163 23.73 9.15 3.16
N GLU A 164 24.80 9.36 3.91
CA GLU A 164 25.03 10.66 4.53
C GLU A 164 25.17 11.72 3.44
N ALA A 165 24.45 12.82 3.56
CA ALA A 165 24.58 13.95 2.66
C ALA A 165 25.96 14.56 2.84
N ARG A 166 26.81 14.42 1.82
CA ARG A 166 28.11 15.09 1.74
C ARG A 166 28.00 16.25 0.77
N PRO A 167 28.56 17.43 1.09
CA PRO A 167 28.67 18.49 0.10
C PRO A 167 29.54 18.02 -1.07
N THR A 168 29.34 18.64 -2.23
CA THR A 168 30.21 18.40 -3.39
C THR A 168 31.60 19.01 -3.14
N GLU A 169 32.67 18.53 -3.77
CA GLU A 169 34.03 19.09 -3.62
C GLU A 169 34.09 20.62 -3.78
N ARG A 170 33.36 21.15 -4.77
CA ARG A 170 33.25 22.60 -5.00
C ARG A 170 32.54 23.31 -3.84
N GLU A 171 31.51 22.68 -3.28
CA GLU A 171 30.79 23.23 -2.14
C GLU A 171 31.66 23.19 -0.89
N ASP A 172 32.44 22.13 -0.67
CA ASP A 172 33.39 22.04 0.43
C ASP A 172 34.43 23.17 0.36
N TYR A 173 35.02 23.42 -0.81
CA TYR A 173 35.94 24.54 -1.01
C TYR A 173 35.26 25.88 -0.71
N TRP A 174 34.07 26.07 -1.24
CA TRP A 174 33.29 27.29 -1.05
C TRP A 174 32.90 27.53 0.41
N LEU A 175 32.47 26.49 1.13
CA LEU A 175 32.16 26.54 2.56
C LEU A 175 33.42 26.75 3.40
N ALA A 176 34.56 26.17 3.02
CA ALA A 176 35.84 26.43 3.65
C ALA A 176 36.20 27.92 3.57
N GLN A 177 36.05 28.56 2.40
CA GLN A 177 36.28 30.00 2.20
C GLN A 177 35.32 30.86 3.02
N LEU A 178 34.03 30.50 3.06
CA LEU A 178 33.04 31.23 3.86
C LEU A 178 33.37 31.20 5.36
N ARG A 179 33.77 30.02 5.86
CA ARG A 179 34.20 29.85 7.26
C ARG A 179 35.47 30.63 7.55
N GLU A 180 36.47 30.57 6.69
CA GLU A 180 37.73 31.29 6.88
C GLU A 180 37.51 32.81 6.93
N LYS A 181 36.61 33.34 6.10
CA LYS A 181 36.35 34.78 6.03
C LYS A 181 35.44 35.32 7.14
N HIS A 182 34.38 34.59 7.49
CA HIS A 182 33.34 35.10 8.41
C HIS A 182 33.21 34.31 9.72
N GLY A 183 33.99 33.25 9.91
CA GLY A 183 33.90 32.40 11.10
C GLY A 183 32.53 31.74 11.23
N GLU A 184 31.80 32.07 12.29
CA GLU A 184 30.43 31.59 12.57
C GLU A 184 29.35 32.67 12.38
N ASP A 185 29.71 33.86 11.87
CA ASP A 185 28.78 34.96 11.66
C ASP A 185 27.94 34.77 10.38
N TYR A 186 26.88 33.96 10.48
CA TYR A 186 26.03 33.64 9.33
C TYR A 186 25.28 34.84 8.72
N GLU A 187 25.05 35.90 9.50
CA GLU A 187 24.45 37.13 8.97
C GLU A 187 25.41 37.85 8.02
N LYS A 188 26.71 37.89 8.34
CA LYS A 188 27.73 38.47 7.46
C LYS A 188 27.94 37.60 6.22
N MET A 189 27.90 36.27 6.37
CA MET A 189 27.96 35.34 5.23
C MET A 189 26.82 35.55 4.24
N LYS A 190 25.59 35.80 4.74
CA LYS A 190 24.42 36.09 3.90
C LYS A 190 24.67 37.30 3.02
N TRP A 191 25.25 38.36 3.57
CA TRP A 191 25.49 39.63 2.87
C TRP A 191 26.78 39.64 2.02
N ASP A 192 27.55 38.55 2.00
CA ASP A 192 28.75 38.46 1.18
C ASP A 192 28.41 38.30 -0.31
N LYS A 193 28.52 39.38 -1.09
CA LYS A 193 28.22 39.36 -2.53
C LYS A 193 29.14 38.46 -3.35
N LYS A 194 30.39 38.22 -2.89
CA LYS A 194 31.39 37.44 -3.64
C LYS A 194 31.27 35.95 -3.35
N LEU A 195 31.19 35.61 -2.07
CA LEU A 195 31.08 34.22 -1.64
C LEU A 195 29.63 33.74 -1.65
N ASN A 196 28.61 34.57 -1.44
CA ASN A 196 27.21 34.18 -1.55
C ASN A 196 26.51 34.82 -2.77
N PRO A 197 26.97 34.54 -4.01
CA PRO A 197 26.39 35.16 -5.21
C PRO A 197 24.95 34.69 -5.48
N THR A 198 24.56 33.53 -4.94
CA THR A 198 23.22 32.96 -5.10
C THR A 198 22.24 33.44 -4.03
N PHE A 199 22.62 34.41 -3.19
CA PHE A 199 21.77 35.01 -2.16
C PHE A 199 21.10 34.00 -1.22
N MET A 200 21.83 32.96 -0.81
CA MET A 200 21.32 31.98 0.15
C MET A 200 20.96 32.62 1.48
N SER A 201 19.88 32.13 2.09
CA SER A 201 19.41 32.60 3.39
C SER A 201 20.31 32.08 4.53
N VAL A 202 20.22 32.73 5.69
CA VAL A 202 20.95 32.33 6.92
C VAL A 202 20.69 30.87 7.27
N GLY A 203 19.44 30.41 7.18
CA GLY A 203 19.07 29.02 7.48
C GLY A 203 19.66 28.01 6.50
N GLN A 204 19.73 28.36 5.21
CA GLN A 204 20.36 27.50 4.20
C GLN A 204 21.87 27.39 4.44
N LEU A 205 22.53 28.52 4.73
CA LEU A 205 23.95 28.56 5.07
C LEU A 205 24.24 27.73 6.33
N LYS A 206 23.43 27.87 7.39
CA LYS A 206 23.54 27.05 8.60
C LYS A 206 23.45 25.56 8.31
N ARG A 207 22.48 25.12 7.49
CA ARG A 207 22.33 23.69 7.12
C ARG A 207 23.55 23.17 6.35
N LYS A 208 24.05 23.94 5.37
CA LYS A 208 25.24 23.55 4.60
C LYS A 208 26.49 23.52 5.47
N MET A 209 26.68 24.52 6.35
CA MET A 209 27.80 24.54 7.29
C MET A 209 27.74 23.38 8.29
N ALA A 210 26.54 23.01 8.77
CA ALA A 210 26.37 21.87 9.66
C ALA A 210 26.74 20.55 8.97
N GLN A 211 26.32 20.37 7.71
CA GLN A 211 26.74 19.21 6.90
C GLN A 211 28.26 19.17 6.71
N TYR A 212 28.85 20.31 6.35
CA TYR A 212 30.30 20.45 6.18
C TYR A 212 31.07 20.18 7.48
N LYS A 213 30.65 20.74 8.61
CA LYS A 213 31.24 20.46 9.93
C LYS A 213 31.16 18.97 10.28
N LYS A 214 30.03 18.32 10.02
CA LYS A 214 29.84 16.89 10.26
C LYS A 214 30.81 16.04 9.42
N VAL A 215 30.97 16.36 8.13
CA VAL A 215 31.88 15.63 7.22
C VAL A 215 33.35 15.78 7.63
N HIS A 216 33.74 16.97 8.11
CA HIS A 216 35.13 17.26 8.51
C HIS A 216 35.44 17.02 9.99
N GLY A 217 34.49 16.52 10.80
CA GLY A 217 34.69 16.27 12.23
C GLY A 217 34.89 17.55 13.07
N LEU A 218 34.34 18.68 12.60
CA LEU A 218 34.40 19.99 13.26
C LEU A 218 33.08 20.34 13.98
N ALA A 219 32.21 19.34 14.15
CA ALA A 219 30.88 19.46 14.74
C ALA A 219 30.92 19.25 16.25
#